data_AF-A0A0Q7IFZ3-F1
#
_entry.id   AF-A0A0Q7IFZ3-F1
#
_cell.length_a   1.000
_cell.length_b   1.000
_cell.length_c   1.000
_cell.angle_alpha   90.00
_cell.angle_beta   90.00
_cell.angle_gamma   90.00
#
_symmetry.space_group_name_H-M   'P 1'
#
loop_
_entity.id
_entity.type
_entity.pdbx_description
1 polymer ?
#
loop_
_entity_poly.entity_id
_entity_poly.type
_entity_poly.pdbx_seq_one_letter_code
_entity_poly.pdbx_strand_id
1 'polypeptide(L)'
;MSQDFTDLLKVLAATALTFAVGTLVMLYVIYLLAQYGANLPMVGSLPLSAPPEMVPMLADNRLFTTLAAAHVTAAGLALFIASNTIDMALLITSKAVAVVITALLGFVGGHMVYLQLSEGTAFSLTPLTPVFVALAAFLVLSTMLSVQNLRRLGNLRFVVGAAMVVMGPMLLVWL
;
A
#
# COMPACT_ATOMS: atom_id res chain seq x y z
N MET A 1 15.44 -13.97 -10.93
CA MET A 1 14.31 -13.66 -10.02
C MET A 1 13.88 -14.94 -9.32
N SER A 2 13.58 -14.90 -8.03
CA SER A 2 13.00 -16.05 -7.31
C SER A 2 11.52 -16.22 -7.67
N GLN A 3 11.02 -17.45 -7.65
CA GLN A 3 9.62 -17.78 -7.95
C GLN A 3 8.64 -17.00 -7.05
N ASP A 4 8.95 -16.89 -5.76
CA ASP A 4 8.19 -16.10 -4.79
C ASP A 4 8.02 -14.63 -5.16
N PHE A 5 9.02 -14.01 -5.81
CA PHE A 5 8.93 -12.62 -6.22
C PHE A 5 8.02 -12.46 -7.44
N THR A 6 8.12 -13.38 -8.39
CA THR A 6 7.24 -13.42 -9.57
C THR A 6 5.78 -13.63 -9.13
N ASP A 7 5.54 -14.50 -8.16
CA ASP A 7 4.20 -14.75 -7.65
C ASP A 7 3.66 -13.54 -6.87
N LEU A 8 4.52 -12.86 -6.08
CA LEU A 8 4.14 -11.58 -5.46
C LEU A 8 3.73 -10.54 -6.51
N LEU A 9 4.52 -10.35 -7.57
CA LEU A 9 4.20 -9.40 -8.64
C LEU A 9 2.86 -9.71 -9.32
N LYS A 10 2.56 -10.99 -9.58
CA LYS A 10 1.26 -11.40 -10.13
C LYS A 10 0.13 -11.06 -9.17
N VAL A 11 0.32 -11.31 -7.87
CA VAL A 11 -0.67 -10.94 -6.84
C VAL A 11 -0.89 -9.43 -6.85
N LEU A 12 0.18 -8.63 -6.84
CA LEU A 12 0.07 -7.17 -6.88
C LEU A 12 -0.69 -6.69 -8.13
N ALA A 13 -0.34 -7.21 -9.31
CA ALA A 13 -1.02 -6.86 -10.55
C ALA A 13 -2.50 -7.27 -10.55
N ALA A 14 -2.81 -8.48 -10.10
CA ALA A 14 -4.19 -8.97 -9.99
C ALA A 14 -5.00 -8.14 -8.98
N THR A 15 -4.42 -7.83 -7.80
CA THR A 15 -5.08 -7.01 -6.78
C THR A 15 -5.34 -5.59 -7.29
N ALA A 16 -4.34 -4.94 -7.92
CA ALA A 16 -4.50 -3.61 -8.47
C ALA A 16 -5.65 -3.57 -9.50
N LEU A 17 -5.67 -4.51 -10.44
CA LEU A 17 -6.68 -4.57 -11.50
C LEU A 17 -8.07 -4.88 -10.94
N THR A 18 -8.17 -5.85 -10.03
CA THR A 18 -9.44 -6.24 -9.41
C THR A 18 -10.05 -5.08 -8.63
N PHE A 19 -9.24 -4.35 -7.85
CA PHE A 19 -9.71 -3.17 -7.13
C PHE A 19 -10.03 -2.00 -8.07
N ALA A 20 -9.26 -1.78 -9.14
CA ALA A 20 -9.56 -0.74 -10.12
C ALA A 20 -10.89 -0.99 -10.83
N VAL A 21 -11.10 -2.20 -11.35
CA VAL A 21 -12.34 -2.59 -12.00
C VAL A 21 -13.50 -2.59 -11.01
N GLY A 22 -13.32 -3.15 -9.82
CA GLY A 22 -14.35 -3.17 -8.78
C GLY A 22 -14.79 -1.76 -8.38
N THR A 23 -13.84 -0.84 -8.24
CA THR A 23 -14.15 0.56 -7.93
C THR A 23 -14.90 1.24 -9.08
N LEU A 24 -14.46 1.03 -10.32
CA LEU A 24 -15.14 1.58 -11.49
C LEU A 24 -16.58 1.07 -11.59
N VAL A 25 -16.78 -0.25 -11.49
CA VAL A 25 -18.12 -0.87 -11.52
C VAL A 25 -19.00 -0.31 -10.40
N MET A 26 -18.48 -0.23 -9.17
CA MET A 26 -19.21 0.32 -8.02
C MET A 26 -19.66 1.76 -8.29
N LEU A 27 -18.75 2.63 -8.73
CA LEU A 27 -19.06 4.04 -9.01
C LEU A 27 -20.05 4.19 -10.17
N TYR A 28 -19.94 3.35 -11.20
CA TYR A 28 -20.88 3.37 -12.32
C TYR A 28 -22.28 2.89 -11.93
N VAL A 29 -22.37 1.87 -11.07
CA VAL A 29 -23.65 1.42 -10.50
C VAL A 29 -24.28 2.53 -9.66
N ILE A 30 -23.49 3.21 -8.83
CA ILE A 30 -23.95 4.37 -8.03
C ILE A 30 -24.45 5.49 -8.96
N TYR A 31 -23.72 5.79 -10.04
CA TYR A 31 -24.12 6.77 -11.04
C TYR A 31 -25.46 6.41 -11.70
N LEU A 32 -25.64 5.16 -12.12
CA LEU A 32 -26.91 4.69 -12.71
C LEU A 32 -28.06 4.73 -11.71
N LEU A 33 -27.81 4.35 -10.44
CA LEU A 33 -28.81 4.45 -9.37
C LEU A 33 -29.21 5.91 -9.11
N ALA A 34 -28.28 6.85 -9.21
CA ALA A 34 -28.61 8.26 -9.09
C ALA A 34 -29.41 8.78 -10.28
N GLN A 35 -29.03 8.41 -11.50
CA GLN A 35 -29.68 8.89 -12.73
C GLN A 35 -31.09 8.32 -12.91
N TYR A 36 -31.30 7.05 -12.55
CA TYR A 36 -32.57 6.33 -12.80
C TYR A 36 -33.35 5.99 -11.52
N GLY A 37 -32.75 6.09 -10.33
CA GLY A 37 -33.38 5.77 -9.04
C GLY A 37 -34.13 6.92 -8.37
N ALA A 38 -34.54 7.93 -9.14
CA ALA A 38 -35.09 9.23 -8.72
C ALA A 38 -36.29 9.22 -7.74
N ASN A 39 -36.84 8.06 -7.37
CA ASN A 39 -37.94 7.90 -6.40
C ASN A 39 -37.51 7.28 -5.06
N LEU A 40 -36.22 6.98 -4.85
CA LEU A 40 -35.73 6.45 -3.57
C LEU A 40 -35.16 7.58 -2.71
N PRO A 41 -35.82 7.96 -1.59
CA PRO A 41 -35.46 9.13 -0.76
C PRO A 41 -34.05 9.06 -0.14
N MET A 42 -33.40 7.89 -0.16
CA MET A 42 -32.04 7.66 0.35
C MET A 42 -30.94 7.81 -0.72
N VAL A 43 -31.30 7.78 -2.02
CA VAL A 43 -30.34 7.77 -3.14
C VAL A 43 -30.14 9.17 -3.74
N GLY A 44 -31.17 10.02 -3.73
CA GLY A 44 -31.10 11.38 -4.26
C GLY A 44 -30.29 12.38 -3.42
N SER A 45 -29.90 12.01 -2.19
CA SER A 45 -29.10 12.86 -1.27
C SER A 45 -27.63 12.49 -1.22
N LEU A 46 -27.19 11.44 -1.94
CA LEU A 46 -25.78 11.07 -2.01
C LEU A 46 -25.05 12.10 -2.89
N PRO A 47 -24.07 12.86 -2.35
CA PRO A 47 -23.28 13.78 -3.15
C PRO A 47 -22.36 12.98 -4.09
N LEU A 48 -22.84 12.72 -5.30
CA LEU A 48 -22.16 11.92 -6.33
C LEU A 48 -20.88 12.59 -6.86
N SER A 49 -20.75 13.89 -6.62
CA SER A 49 -19.65 14.74 -7.07
C SER A 49 -18.62 15.04 -5.98
N ALA A 50 -18.84 14.55 -4.76
CA ALA A 50 -17.81 14.65 -3.73
C ALA A 50 -16.83 13.50 -3.98
N PRO A 51 -15.55 13.77 -4.30
CA PRO A 51 -14.54 12.71 -4.22
C PRO A 51 -14.69 12.10 -2.82
N PRO A 52 -14.85 10.77 -2.69
CA PRO A 52 -14.96 10.17 -1.38
C PRO A 52 -13.78 10.70 -0.56
N GLU A 53 -14.03 11.21 0.64
CA GLU A 53 -13.00 11.81 1.53
C GLU A 53 -11.80 10.87 1.77
N MET A 54 -11.92 9.59 1.36
CA MET A 54 -10.84 8.62 1.22
C MET A 54 -9.65 9.06 0.35
N VAL A 55 -9.84 9.87 -0.70
CA VAL A 55 -8.71 10.31 -1.56
C VAL A 55 -7.76 11.25 -0.79
N PRO A 56 -8.25 12.30 -0.08
CA PRO A 56 -7.44 13.05 0.88
C PRO A 56 -6.83 12.19 1.99
N MET A 57 -7.58 11.22 2.54
CA MET A 57 -7.08 10.37 3.62
C MET A 57 -5.93 9.44 3.20
N LEU A 58 -5.84 9.07 1.92
CA LEU A 58 -4.70 8.35 1.35
C LEU A 58 -3.51 9.28 1.06
N ALA A 59 -3.78 10.52 0.67
CA ALA A 59 -2.76 11.53 0.35
C ALA A 59 -2.05 12.08 1.59
N ASP A 60 -2.75 12.23 2.72
CA ASP A 60 -2.19 12.67 4.01
C ASP A 60 -1.68 11.50 4.88
N ASN A 61 -1.59 10.29 4.33
CA ASN A 61 -1.44 9.08 5.14
C ASN A 61 0.00 8.83 5.64
N ARG A 62 0.36 9.49 6.75
CA ARG A 62 1.58 9.18 7.53
C ARG A 62 1.57 7.78 8.15
N LEU A 63 0.45 7.04 8.08
CA LEU A 63 0.38 5.68 8.61
C LEU A 63 1.32 4.72 7.88
N PHE A 64 1.46 4.82 6.55
CA PHE A 64 2.33 3.90 5.82
C PHE A 64 3.82 4.18 6.04
N THR A 65 4.19 5.45 6.18
CA THR A 65 5.57 5.84 6.48
C THR A 65 5.95 5.44 7.90
N THR A 66 5.04 5.63 8.86
CA THR A 66 5.23 5.18 10.25
C THR A 66 5.27 3.66 10.39
N LEU A 67 4.41 2.94 9.66
CA LEU A 67 4.46 1.47 9.59
C LEU A 67 5.78 0.96 8.99
N ALA A 68 6.28 1.61 7.93
CA ALA A 68 7.57 1.25 7.34
C ALA A 68 8.73 1.45 8.32
N ALA A 69 8.78 2.59 9.01
CA ALA A 69 9.75 2.90 10.04
C ALA A 69 9.71 1.90 11.21
N ALA A 70 8.50 1.55 11.69
CA ALA A 70 8.30 0.56 12.72
C ALA A 70 8.75 -0.83 12.25
N HIS A 71 8.48 -1.20 11.01
CA HIS A 71 8.89 -2.48 10.42
C HIS A 71 10.41 -2.60 10.33
N VAL A 72 11.10 -1.54 9.91
CA VAL A 72 12.57 -1.49 9.87
C VAL A 72 13.17 -1.67 11.26
N THR A 73 12.62 -0.98 12.26
CA THR A 73 13.05 -1.12 13.66
C THR A 73 12.82 -2.54 14.18
N ALA A 74 11.64 -3.10 13.92
CA ALA A 74 11.28 -4.46 14.33
C ALA A 74 12.16 -5.53 13.65
N ALA A 75 12.51 -5.34 12.38
CA ALA A 75 13.45 -6.19 11.67
C ALA A 75 14.87 -6.11 12.27
N GLY A 76 15.32 -4.92 12.65
CA GLY A 76 16.57 -4.74 13.38
C GLY A 76 16.58 -5.49 14.71
N LEU A 77 15.51 -5.37 15.50
CA LEU A 77 15.33 -6.12 16.76
C LEU A 77 15.29 -7.64 16.55
N ALA A 78 14.60 -8.10 15.50
CA ALA A 78 14.49 -9.51 15.17
C ALA A 78 15.86 -10.16 14.89
N LEU A 79 16.81 -9.42 14.31
CA LEU A 79 18.18 -9.90 14.08
C LEU A 79 18.94 -10.19 15.38
N PHE A 80 18.63 -9.50 16.48
CA PHE A 80 19.20 -9.78 17.80
C PHE A 80 18.56 -10.98 18.49
N ILE A 81 17.22 -11.09 18.39
CA ILE A 81 16.44 -12.15 19.06
C ILE A 81 16.67 -13.53 18.41
N ALA A 82 17.08 -13.56 17.13
CA ALA A 82 17.39 -14.78 16.39
C ALA A 82 16.25 -15.81 16.34
N SER A 83 14.98 -15.38 16.41
CA SER A 83 13.80 -16.25 16.27
C SER A 83 13.28 -16.36 14.83
N ASN A 84 13.15 -17.59 14.30
CA ASN A 84 12.63 -17.81 12.94
C ASN A 84 11.13 -17.50 12.80
N THR A 85 10.36 -17.60 13.88
CA THR A 85 8.93 -17.24 13.87
C THR A 85 8.73 -15.73 13.69
N ILE A 86 9.59 -14.92 14.30
CA ILE A 86 9.56 -13.45 14.12
C ILE A 86 9.90 -13.07 12.68
N ASP A 87 10.90 -13.73 12.08
CA ASP A 87 11.27 -13.47 10.69
C ASP A 87 10.14 -13.75 9.71
N MET A 88 9.44 -14.88 9.89
CA MET A 88 8.29 -15.24 9.08
C MET A 88 7.14 -14.25 9.27
N ALA A 89 6.88 -13.83 10.51
CA ALA A 89 5.85 -12.84 10.80
C ALA A 89 6.14 -11.49 10.12
N LEU A 90 7.39 -11.02 10.14
CA LEU A 90 7.81 -9.79 9.46
C LEU A 90 7.72 -9.91 7.93
N LEU A 91 8.12 -11.05 7.38
CA LEU A 91 8.02 -11.31 5.95
C LEU A 91 6.55 -11.32 5.49
N ILE A 92 5.66 -12.01 6.22
CA ILE A 92 4.23 -12.03 5.92
C ILE A 92 3.64 -10.61 6.02
N THR A 93 3.99 -9.87 7.08
CA THR A 93 3.49 -8.51 7.30
C THR A 93 3.89 -7.57 6.16
N SER A 94 5.17 -7.58 5.75
CA SER A 94 5.64 -6.72 4.65
C SER A 94 4.95 -7.03 3.33
N LYS A 95 4.74 -8.32 3.00
CA LYS A 95 3.97 -8.73 1.82
C LYS A 95 2.50 -8.30 1.91
N ALA A 96 1.86 -8.52 3.05
CA ALA A 96 0.47 -8.12 3.26
C ALA A 96 0.27 -6.61 3.11
N VAL A 97 1.16 -5.80 3.71
CA VAL A 97 1.10 -4.34 3.59
C VAL A 97 1.32 -3.90 2.14
N ALA A 98 2.25 -4.51 1.40
CA ALA A 98 2.43 -4.22 -0.03
C ALA A 98 1.16 -4.51 -0.85
N VAL A 99 0.47 -5.61 -0.56
CA VAL A 99 -0.81 -5.97 -1.20
C VAL A 99 -1.89 -4.94 -0.84
N VAL A 100 -1.98 -4.51 0.42
CA VAL A 100 -2.94 -3.49 0.87
C VAL A 100 -2.70 -2.14 0.18
N ILE A 101 -1.44 -1.67 0.14
CA ILE A 101 -1.08 -0.43 -0.58
C ILE A 101 -1.47 -0.54 -2.06
N THR A 102 -1.23 -1.71 -2.66
CA THR A 102 -1.57 -1.94 -4.08
C THR A 102 -3.07 -1.97 -4.33
N ALA A 103 -3.86 -2.53 -3.41
CA ALA A 103 -5.32 -2.47 -3.47
C ALA A 103 -5.82 -1.02 -3.41
N LEU A 104 -5.22 -0.20 -2.56
CA LEU A 104 -5.55 1.23 -2.44
C LEU A 104 -5.17 2.01 -3.70
N LEU A 105 -4.02 1.71 -4.31
CA LEU A 105 -3.65 2.27 -5.62
C LEU A 105 -4.62 1.84 -6.73
N GLY A 106 -5.05 0.57 -6.72
CA GLY A 106 -6.10 0.07 -7.62
C GLY A 106 -7.40 0.84 -7.45
N PHE A 107 -7.84 1.06 -6.21
CA PHE A 107 -9.02 1.85 -5.89
C PHE A 107 -8.92 3.29 -6.43
N VAL A 108 -7.82 3.99 -6.14
CA VAL A 108 -7.62 5.37 -6.63
C VAL A 108 -7.55 5.40 -8.15
N GLY A 109 -6.89 4.42 -8.77
CA GLY A 109 -6.83 4.28 -10.22
C GLY A 109 -8.21 4.11 -10.85
N GLY A 110 -9.04 3.22 -10.30
CA GLY A 110 -10.43 3.02 -10.76
C GLY A 110 -11.28 4.28 -10.61
N HIS A 111 -11.11 5.01 -9.51
CA HIS A 111 -11.78 6.29 -9.28
C HIS A 111 -11.34 7.38 -10.27
N MET A 112 -10.04 7.51 -10.56
CA MET A 112 -9.55 8.47 -11.55
C MET A 112 -10.06 8.17 -12.96
N VAL A 113 -10.11 6.88 -13.34
CA VAL A 113 -10.68 6.48 -14.63
C VAL A 113 -12.17 6.83 -14.70
N TYR A 114 -12.93 6.61 -13.62
CA TYR A 114 -14.32 7.04 -13.56
C TYR A 114 -14.46 8.54 -13.80
N LEU A 115 -13.72 9.39 -13.07
CA LEU A 115 -13.80 10.84 -13.23
C LEU A 115 -13.33 11.32 -14.62
N GLN A 116 -12.37 10.64 -15.23
CA GLN A 116 -11.94 10.94 -16.60
C GLN A 116 -13.05 10.62 -17.61
N LEU A 117 -13.81 9.54 -17.41
CA LEU A 117 -14.90 9.11 -18.28
C LEU A 117 -16.19 9.90 -18.07
N SER A 118 -16.51 10.30 -16.83
CA SER A 118 -17.74 11.02 -16.50
C SER A 118 -17.59 12.54 -16.59
N GLU A 119 -16.48 13.09 -16.08
CA GLU A 119 -16.30 14.53 -15.87
C GLU A 119 -15.16 15.13 -16.72
N GLY A 120 -14.42 14.31 -17.46
CA GLY A 120 -13.30 14.77 -18.29
C GLY A 120 -12.12 15.35 -17.49
N THR A 121 -12.06 15.08 -16.19
CA THR A 121 -10.99 15.56 -15.30
C THR A 121 -9.66 14.93 -15.67
N ALA A 122 -8.58 15.71 -15.61
CA ALA A 122 -7.25 15.23 -15.95
C ALA A 122 -6.66 14.34 -14.84
N PHE A 123 -5.93 13.29 -15.23
CA PHE A 123 -5.19 12.44 -14.30
C PHE A 123 -4.14 13.24 -13.51
N SER A 124 -4.20 13.16 -12.18
CA SER A 124 -3.21 13.77 -11.28
C SER A 124 -2.48 12.69 -10.48
N LEU A 125 -1.22 12.44 -10.83
CA LEU A 125 -0.37 11.46 -10.13
C LEU A 125 0.37 12.04 -8.94
N THR A 126 0.40 13.37 -8.81
CA THR A 126 1.14 14.10 -7.78
C THR A 126 0.79 13.62 -6.36
N PRO A 127 -0.49 13.42 -5.98
CA PRO A 127 -0.85 12.97 -4.64
C PRO A 127 -0.47 11.51 -4.34
N LEU A 128 -0.18 10.71 -5.37
CA LEU A 128 0.11 9.27 -5.23
C LEU A 128 1.60 8.99 -4.99
N THR A 129 2.47 9.99 -5.19
CA THR A 129 3.93 9.85 -4.98
C THR A 129 4.32 9.24 -3.62
N PRO A 130 3.80 9.67 -2.45
CA PRO A 130 4.16 9.03 -1.17
C PRO A 130 3.72 7.57 -1.07
N VAL A 131 2.60 7.21 -1.71
CA VAL A 131 2.08 5.83 -1.73
C VAL A 131 2.97 4.92 -2.56
N PHE A 132 3.49 5.41 -3.69
CA PHE A 132 4.48 4.67 -4.49
C PHE A 132 5.80 4.46 -3.74
N VAL A 133 6.26 5.49 -3.00
CA VAL A 133 7.46 5.37 -2.15
C VAL A 133 7.25 4.32 -1.06
N ALA A 134 6.10 4.32 -0.39
CA ALA A 134 5.76 3.32 0.61
C ALA A 134 5.71 1.91 0.01
N LEU A 135 5.07 1.73 -1.16
CA LEU A 135 5.04 0.45 -1.86
C LEU A 135 6.44 -0.07 -2.18
N ALA A 136 7.31 0.81 -2.70
CA ALA A 136 8.69 0.46 -3.00
C ALA A 136 9.46 0.04 -1.73
N ALA A 137 9.27 0.76 -0.61
CA ALA A 137 9.90 0.41 0.66
C ALA A 137 9.46 -0.99 1.16
N PHE A 138 8.16 -1.31 1.13
CA PHE A 138 7.67 -2.63 1.52
C PHE A 138 8.07 -3.75 0.56
N LEU A 139 8.22 -3.46 -0.74
CA LEU A 139 8.79 -4.40 -1.70
C LEU A 139 10.26 -4.69 -1.40
N VAL A 140 11.06 -3.68 -1.07
CA VAL A 140 12.47 -3.86 -0.68
C VAL A 140 12.57 -4.67 0.63
N LEU A 141 11.75 -4.37 1.62
CA LEU A 141 11.72 -5.08 2.91
C LEU A 141 11.30 -6.55 2.75
N SER A 142 10.35 -6.84 1.86
CA SER A 142 9.87 -8.21 1.61
C SER A 142 10.83 -9.06 0.76
N THR A 143 11.83 -8.45 0.11
CA THR A 143 12.73 -9.14 -0.83
C THR A 143 14.20 -9.02 -0.43
N MET A 144 14.80 -7.86 -0.65
CA MET A 144 16.21 -7.54 -0.48
C MET A 144 16.60 -7.51 1.00
N LEU A 145 15.81 -6.81 1.82
CA LEU A 145 16.05 -6.64 3.26
C LEU A 145 15.33 -7.67 4.13
N SER A 146 14.92 -8.80 3.56
CA SER A 146 14.26 -9.84 4.37
C SER A 146 15.19 -10.31 5.50
N VAL A 147 14.64 -10.44 6.70
CA VAL A 147 15.42 -10.82 7.90
C VAL A 147 16.13 -12.17 7.69
N GLN A 148 15.54 -13.06 6.91
CA GLN A 148 16.14 -14.34 6.50
C GLN A 148 17.41 -14.16 5.67
N ASN A 149 17.44 -13.23 4.72
CA ASN A 149 18.65 -12.93 3.94
C ASN A 149 19.72 -12.28 4.82
N LEU A 150 19.32 -11.36 5.70
CA LEU A 150 20.24 -10.68 6.61
C LEU A 150 20.87 -11.63 7.65
N ARG A 151 20.17 -12.70 8.03
CA ARG A 151 20.75 -13.74 8.89
C ARG A 151 21.86 -14.56 8.25
N ARG A 152 21.88 -14.68 6.92
CA ARG A 152 22.96 -15.40 6.21
C ARG A 152 24.31 -14.68 6.30
N LEU A 153 24.32 -13.41 6.73
CA LEU A 153 25.53 -12.60 6.90
C LEU A 153 26.35 -12.93 8.17
N GLY A 154 25.93 -13.91 8.98
CA GLY A 154 26.67 -14.33 10.18
C GLY A 154 26.78 -13.18 11.20
N ASN A 155 27.99 -12.85 11.67
CA ASN A 155 28.20 -11.82 12.68
C ASN A 155 27.88 -10.39 12.21
N LEU A 156 27.88 -10.12 10.90
CA LEU A 156 27.47 -8.82 10.34
C LEU A 156 26.01 -8.49 10.63
N ARG A 157 25.18 -9.49 10.97
CA ARG A 157 23.77 -9.28 11.33
C ARG A 157 23.56 -8.32 12.50
N PHE A 158 24.50 -8.27 13.44
CA PHE A 158 24.38 -7.42 14.63
C PHE A 158 24.67 -5.96 14.31
N VAL A 159 25.62 -5.69 13.39
CA VAL A 159 25.91 -4.34 12.90
C VAL A 159 24.73 -3.83 12.06
N VAL A 160 24.21 -4.67 11.17
CA VAL A 160 23.03 -4.33 10.36
C VAL A 160 21.81 -4.14 11.25
N GLY A 161 21.60 -4.98 12.25
CA GLY A 161 20.51 -4.84 13.22
C GLY A 161 20.57 -3.52 13.97
N ALA A 162 21.74 -3.13 14.47
CA ALA A 162 21.93 -1.84 15.14
C ALA A 162 21.66 -0.67 14.19
N ALA A 163 22.17 -0.75 12.96
CA ALA A 163 21.91 0.27 11.94
C ALA A 163 20.41 0.40 11.62
N MET A 164 19.68 -0.72 11.51
CA MET A 164 18.23 -0.71 11.24
C MET A 164 17.42 -0.13 12.40
N VAL A 165 17.79 -0.43 13.65
CA VAL A 165 17.13 0.15 14.84
C VAL A 165 17.30 1.67 14.88
N VAL A 166 18.46 2.19 14.47
CA VAL A 166 18.70 3.65 14.40
C VAL A 166 18.03 4.27 13.18
N MET A 167 18.07 3.60 12.03
CA MET A 167 17.46 4.12 10.80
C MET A 167 15.93 4.21 10.88
N GLY A 168 15.25 3.30 11.60
CA GLY A 168 13.79 3.32 11.71
C GLY A 168 13.23 4.66 12.19
N PRO A 169 13.63 5.19 13.35
CA PRO A 169 13.24 6.53 13.81
C PRO A 169 13.70 7.64 12.88
N MET A 170 14.88 7.52 12.25
CA MET A 170 15.36 8.54 11.31
C MET A 170 14.48 8.63 10.06
N LEU A 171 13.90 7.53 9.59
CA LEU A 171 12.97 7.54 8.46
C LEU A 171 11.74 8.41 8.75
N LEU A 172 11.29 8.52 10.00
CA LEU A 172 10.16 9.40 10.39
C LEU A 172 10.47 10.88 10.29
N VAL A 173 11.76 11.26 10.32
CA VAL A 173 12.20 12.66 10.21
C VAL A 173 12.31 13.08 8.75
N TRP A 174 12.50 12.11 7.84
CA TRP A 174 12.78 12.35 6.42
C TRP A 174 11.57 12.11 5.49
N LEU A 175 10.53 11.39 5.95
CA LEU A 175 9.30 11.06 5.21
C LEU A 175 8.09 11.82 5.75
#